data_AF-W5JWI7-F1
#
_entry.id   AF-W5JWI7-F1
#
_cell.length_a   1.000
_cell.length_b   1.000
_cell.length_c   1.000
_cell.angle_alpha   90.00
_cell.angle_beta   90.00
_cell.angle_gamma   90.00
#
_symmetry.space_group_name_H-M   'P 1'
#
loop_
_entity.id
_entity.type
_entity.pdbx_description
1 polymer ?
#
loop_
_entity_poly.entity_id
_entity_poly.type
_entity_poly.pdbx_seq_one_letter_code
_entity_poly.pdbx_strand_id
1 'polypeptide(L)'
;MRHTAVALFVILAVFEIRIVKCFVSSVLCSRMPGLTQTQRLICSESPDAVVSLAVGQLLAANECQKQFHGHRWNCSHVWKKDMFGQIVAIGGRIYIRYN
;
A
#
# COMPACT_ATOMS: atom_id res chain seq x y z
N MET A 1 18.55 40.00 8.10
CA MET A 1 17.12 40.17 7.74
C MET A 1 16.68 39.27 6.57
N ARG A 2 17.43 39.19 5.47
CA ARG A 2 17.08 38.29 4.34
C ARG A 2 17.23 36.80 4.68
N HIS A 3 18.30 36.42 5.40
CA HIS A 3 18.49 35.03 5.87
C HIS A 3 17.45 34.59 6.92
N THR A 4 17.05 35.49 7.81
CA THR A 4 16.03 35.21 8.83
C THR A 4 14.65 35.03 8.22
N ALA A 5 14.29 35.82 7.20
CA ALA A 5 13.05 35.65 6.45
C ALA A 5 13.01 34.32 5.65
N VAL A 6 14.13 33.94 5.02
CA VAL A 6 14.25 32.65 4.32
C VAL A 6 14.13 31.48 5.31
N ALA A 7 14.79 31.56 6.47
CA ALA A 7 14.68 30.52 7.49
C ALA A 7 13.24 30.36 8.02
N LEU A 8 12.54 31.47 8.30
CA LEU A 8 11.14 31.44 8.72
C LEU A 8 10.23 30.83 7.64
N PHE A 9 10.42 31.20 6.38
CA PHE A 9 9.65 30.63 5.27
C PHE A 9 9.87 29.12 5.13
N VAL A 10 11.11 28.66 5.27
CA VAL A 10 11.45 27.22 5.23
C VAL A 10 10.82 26.47 6.41
N ILE A 11 10.87 27.02 7.62
CA ILE A 11 10.27 26.39 8.81
C ILE A 11 8.75 26.26 8.66
N LEU A 12 8.08 27.33 8.23
CA LEU A 12 6.64 27.33 7.99
C LEU A 12 6.26 26.32 6.90
N ALA A 13 7.02 26.26 5.80
CA ALA A 13 6.80 25.29 4.74
C ALA A 13 6.99 23.84 5.23
N VAL A 14 8.04 23.56 6.00
CA VAL A 14 8.28 22.23 6.58
C VAL A 14 7.16 21.82 7.54
N PHE A 15 6.68 22.76 8.37
CA PHE A 15 5.60 22.50 9.32
C PHE A 15 4.29 22.15 8.61
N GLU A 16 3.90 22.92 7.59
CA GLU A 16 2.73 22.64 6.74
C GLU A 16 2.83 21.25 6.07
N ILE A 17 3.99 20.91 5.49
CA ILE A 17 4.22 19.61 4.86
C ILE A 17 4.05 18.45 5.88
N ARG A 18 4.53 18.63 7.11
CA ARG A 18 4.42 17.62 8.18
C ARG A 18 2.97 17.41 8.63
N ILE A 19 2.20 18.49 8.79
CA ILE A 19 0.78 18.41 9.17
C ILE A 19 -0.02 17.67 8.10
N VAL A 20 0.13 18.06 6.83
CA VAL A 20 -0.61 17.44 5.72
C VAL A 20 -0.30 15.95 5.62
N LYS A 21 0.97 15.54 5.75
CA LYS A 21 1.34 14.12 5.69
C LYS A 21 0.72 13.30 6.83
N CYS A 22 0.70 13.83 8.04
CA CYS A 22 0.13 13.14 9.21
C CYS A 22 -1.41 12.97 9.08
N PHE A 23 -2.08 14.01 8.58
CA PHE A 23 -3.52 13.97 8.31
C PHE A 23 -3.86 12.95 7.21
N VAL A 24 -3.12 12.98 6.09
CA VAL A 24 -3.31 12.02 4.99
C VAL A 24 -3.05 10.58 5.45
N SER A 25 -2.00 10.37 6.24
CA SER A 25 -1.66 9.05 6.81
C SER A 25 -2.79 8.50 7.69
N SER A 26 -3.28 9.31 8.64
CA SER A 26 -4.33 8.89 9.57
C SER A 26 -5.67 8.60 8.88
N VAL A 27 -6.04 9.40 7.88
CA VAL A 27 -7.25 9.17 7.07
C VAL A 27 -7.11 7.93 6.19
N LEU A 28 -5.95 7.71 5.58
CA LEU A 28 -5.69 6.55 4.73
C LEU A 28 -5.70 5.24 5.53
N CYS A 29 -4.97 5.20 6.64
CA CYS A 29 -4.82 4.00 7.48
C CYS A 29 -6.10 3.65 8.24
N SER A 30 -6.95 4.63 8.58
CA SER A 30 -8.25 4.38 9.23
C SER A 30 -9.30 3.79 8.28
N ARG A 31 -9.18 4.06 6.97
CA ARG A 31 -10.14 3.58 5.95
C ARG A 31 -9.81 2.23 5.35
N MET A 32 -8.62 1.67 5.61
CA MET A 32 -8.28 0.35 5.08
C MET A 32 -8.91 -0.78 5.93
N PRO A 33 -9.83 -1.57 5.35
CA PRO A 33 -10.40 -2.72 6.05
C PRO A 33 -9.36 -3.82 6.22
N GLY A 34 -9.50 -4.60 7.29
CA GLY A 34 -8.66 -5.79 7.53
C GLY A 34 -7.30 -5.55 8.19
N LEU A 35 -6.90 -4.29 8.47
CA LEU A 35 -5.67 -4.02 9.23
C LEU A 35 -5.87 -4.32 10.73
N THR A 36 -4.92 -5.05 11.30
CA THR A 36 -4.76 -5.18 12.76
C THR A 36 -4.28 -3.85 13.37
N GLN A 37 -4.39 -3.71 14.69
CA GLN A 37 -3.95 -2.49 15.37
C GLN A 37 -2.45 -2.21 15.14
N THR A 38 -1.62 -3.25 15.16
CA THR A 38 -0.19 -3.14 14.87
C THR A 38 0.07 -2.71 13.43
N GLN A 39 -0.67 -3.25 12.46
CA GLN A 39 -0.55 -2.84 11.05
C GLN A 39 -0.97 -1.38 10.83
N ARG A 40 -1.93 -0.86 11.59
CA ARG A 40 -2.30 0.57 11.54
C ARG A 40 -1.21 1.49 12.07
N LEU A 41 -0.46 1.06 13.08
CA LEU A 41 0.69 1.82 13.59
C LEU A 41 1.78 1.92 12.53
N ILE A 42 2.14 0.79 11.91
CA ILE A 42 3.12 0.74 10.81
C ILE A 42 2.64 1.58 9.62
N CYS A 43 1.35 1.48 9.28
CA CYS A 43 0.76 2.29 8.22
C CYS A 43 0.88 3.79 8.51
N SER A 44 0.62 4.19 9.76
CA SER A 44 0.71 5.60 10.17
C SER A 44 2.13 6.15 10.08
N GLU A 45 3.12 5.30 10.39
CA GLU A 45 4.55 5.61 10.30
C GLU A 45 5.02 5.74 8.84
N SER A 46 4.50 4.90 7.94
CA SER A 46 4.96 4.81 6.55
C SER A 46 3.80 4.67 5.54
N PRO A 47 2.95 5.70 5.38
CA PRO A 47 1.76 5.62 4.50
C PRO A 47 2.12 5.45 3.02
N ASP A 48 3.19 6.08 2.55
CA ASP A 48 3.64 6.01 1.16
C ASP A 48 4.06 4.58 0.77
N ALA A 49 4.66 3.85 1.71
CA ALA A 49 5.03 2.45 1.51
C ALA A 49 3.77 1.59 1.38
N VAL A 50 2.75 1.83 2.19
CA VAL A 50 1.47 1.10 2.12
C VAL A 50 0.74 1.37 0.80
N VAL A 51 0.76 2.60 0.31
CA VAL A 51 0.27 2.94 -1.04
C VAL A 51 1.05 2.20 -2.13
N SER A 52 2.37 2.13 -2.02
CA SER A 52 3.20 1.42 -3.00
C SER A 52 2.91 -0.09 -2.99
N LEU A 53 2.69 -0.68 -1.81
CA LEU A 53 2.25 -2.06 -1.66
C LEU A 53 0.90 -2.31 -2.33
N ALA A 54 -0.04 -1.36 -2.22
CA ALA A 54 -1.34 -1.42 -2.90
C ALA A 54 -1.22 -1.54 -4.41
N VAL A 55 -0.40 -0.67 -5.00
CA VAL A 55 -0.15 -0.69 -6.44
C VAL A 55 0.52 -2.00 -6.85
N GLY A 56 1.52 -2.45 -6.08
CA GLY A 56 2.20 -3.72 -6.34
C GLY A 56 1.26 -4.93 -6.31
N GLN A 57 0.33 -4.98 -5.35
CA GLN A 57 -0.68 -6.03 -5.30
C GLN A 57 -1.61 -6.01 -6.51
N LEU A 58 -2.10 -4.84 -6.95
CA LEU A 58 -2.95 -4.75 -8.14
C LEU A 58 -2.23 -5.27 -9.39
N LEU A 59 -0.96 -4.90 -9.56
CA LEU A 59 -0.12 -5.37 -10.65
C LEU A 59 0.10 -6.88 -10.59
N ALA A 60 0.43 -7.41 -9.41
CA ALA A 60 0.62 -8.83 -9.21
C ALA A 60 -0.66 -9.64 -9.45
N ALA A 61 -1.85 -9.13 -9.09
CA ALA A 61 -3.12 -9.80 -9.36
C ALA A 61 -3.39 -9.89 -10.87
N ASN A 62 -3.14 -8.79 -11.59
CA ASN A 62 -3.28 -8.75 -13.04
C ASN A 62 -2.33 -9.74 -13.72
N GLU A 63 -1.07 -9.76 -13.33
CA GLU A 63 -0.09 -10.68 -13.89
C GLU A 63 -0.41 -12.14 -13.56
N CYS A 64 -0.86 -12.41 -12.34
CA CYS A 64 -1.32 -13.73 -11.95
C CYS A 64 -2.47 -14.20 -12.84
N GLN A 65 -3.50 -13.37 -13.05
CA GLN A 65 -4.62 -13.72 -13.91
C GLN A 65 -4.17 -13.97 -15.36
N LYS A 66 -3.22 -13.18 -15.87
CA LYS A 66 -2.64 -13.41 -17.21
C LYS A 66 -1.89 -14.74 -17.30
N GLN A 67 -0.97 -14.99 -16.39
CA GLN A 67 -0.13 -16.19 -16.38
C GLN A 67 -0.97 -17.46 -16.16
N PHE A 68 -1.99 -17.38 -15.32
CA PHE A 68 -2.77 -18.54 -14.91
C PHE A 68 -4.18 -18.62 -15.53
N HIS A 69 -4.50 -17.84 -16.57
CA HIS A 69 -5.86 -17.77 -17.14
C HIS A 69 -6.46 -19.15 -17.54
N GLY A 70 -5.62 -20.09 -17.98
CA GLY A 70 -6.04 -21.46 -18.37
C GLY A 70 -5.86 -22.52 -17.29
N HIS A 71 -5.43 -22.15 -16.08
CA HIS A 71 -5.18 -23.10 -15.00
C HIS A 71 -6.40 -23.27 -14.10
N ARG A 72 -6.51 -24.44 -13.42
CA ARG A 72 -7.56 -24.69 -12.41
C ARG A 72 -7.60 -23.61 -11.34
N TRP A 73 -6.43 -23.08 -11.00
CA TRP A 73 -6.28 -21.88 -10.21
C TRP A 73 -5.91 -20.74 -11.14
N ASN A 74 -6.86 -19.84 -11.43
CA ASN A 74 -6.73 -18.77 -12.41
C ASN A 74 -6.68 -17.36 -11.77
N CYS A 75 -6.34 -17.29 -10.48
CA CYS A 75 -6.24 -16.05 -9.71
C CYS A 75 -7.52 -15.17 -9.66
N SER A 76 -8.69 -15.67 -10.06
CA SER A 76 -9.93 -14.88 -10.15
C SER A 76 -10.41 -14.33 -8.81
N HIS A 77 -10.02 -14.92 -7.70
CA HIS A 77 -10.47 -14.55 -6.35
C HIS A 77 -9.35 -13.90 -5.52
N VAL A 78 -8.18 -13.69 -6.11
CA VAL A 78 -7.04 -13.08 -5.44
C VAL A 78 -7.34 -11.58 -5.28
N TRP A 79 -7.40 -11.12 -4.03
CA TRP A 79 -7.45 -9.71 -3.62
C TRP A 79 -8.65 -8.89 -4.14
N LYS A 80 -9.79 -9.55 -4.41
CA LYS A 80 -11.02 -8.89 -4.90
C LYS A 80 -11.82 -8.13 -3.84
N LYS A 81 -11.76 -8.54 -2.58
CA LYS A 81 -12.64 -8.01 -1.53
C LYS A 81 -11.91 -7.07 -0.56
N ASP A 82 -10.68 -7.41 -0.21
CA ASP A 82 -9.86 -6.64 0.72
C ASP A 82 -8.39 -6.74 0.32
N MET A 83 -7.72 -5.59 0.27
CA MET A 83 -6.31 -5.47 -0.08
C MET A 83 -5.37 -6.20 0.91
N PHE A 84 -5.78 -6.25 2.19
CA PHE A 84 -5.01 -6.86 3.28
C PHE A 84 -5.76 -7.98 4.02
N GLY A 85 -7.00 -8.30 3.62
CA GLY A 85 -7.92 -9.08 4.45
C GLY A 85 -7.95 -10.59 4.20
N GLN A 86 -7.33 -11.11 3.13
CA GLN A 86 -7.52 -12.52 2.77
C GLN A 86 -6.21 -13.23 2.40
N ILE A 87 -5.78 -14.14 3.28
CA ILE A 87 -4.76 -15.15 2.96
C ILE A 87 -5.44 -16.22 2.10
N VAL A 88 -5.12 -16.26 0.81
CA VAL A 88 -5.54 -17.34 -0.09
C VAL A 88 -4.50 -18.45 0.03
N ALA A 89 -4.75 -19.41 0.92
CA ALA A 89 -3.88 -20.58 1.06
C ALA A 89 -4.10 -21.54 -0.11
N ILE A 90 -3.14 -21.61 -1.01
CA ILE A 90 -3.15 -22.54 -2.15
C ILE A 90 -2.17 -23.65 -1.80
N GLY A 91 -2.69 -24.81 -1.39
CA GLY A 91 -1.86 -25.98 -1.17
C GLY A 91 -1.35 -26.52 -2.51
N GLY A 92 -0.11 -26.19 -2.89
CA GLY A 92 0.52 -26.75 -4.09
C GLY A 92 1.77 -25.99 -4.55
N ARG A 93 2.63 -26.67 -5.33
CA ARG A 93 3.76 -26.04 -6.04
C ARG A 93 3.24 -25.30 -7.27
N ILE A 94 3.29 -23.98 -7.24
CA ILE A 94 3.10 -23.14 -8.43
C ILE A 94 4.39 -23.20 -9.26
N TYR A 95 4.33 -23.80 -10.44
CA TYR A 95 5.43 -23.74 -11.41
C TYR A 95 5.28 -22.46 -12.23
N ILE A 96 6.06 -21.44 -11.90
CA ILE A 96 6.21 -20.24 -12.74
C ILE A 96 7.10 -20.67 -13.91
N ARG A 97 6.50 -20.90 -15.08
CA ARG A 97 7.28 -21.12 -16.31
C ARG A 97 7.82 -19.77 -16.76
N TYR A 98 9.09 -19.49 -16.45
CA TYR A 98 9.82 -18.42 -17.11
C TYR A 98 10.14 -18.88 -18.54
N ASN A 99 9.81 -18.04 -19.53
CA ASN A 99 10.31 -18.15 -20.90
C ASN A 99 11.69 -17.49 -20.96
#